data_AF-U4QG04-F1
#
_entry.id   AF-U4QG04-F1
#
_cell.length_a   1.000
_cell.length_b   1.000
_cell.length_c   1.000
_cell.angle_alpha   90.00
_cell.angle_beta   90.00
_cell.angle_gamma   90.00
#
_symmetry.space_group_name_H-M   'P 1'
#
loop_
_entity.id
_entity.type
_entity.pdbx_description
1 polymer ?
#
loop_
_entity_poly.entity_id
_entity_poly.type
_entity_poly.pdbx_seq_one_letter_code
_entity_poly.pdbx_strand_id
1 'polypeptide(L)' 'MISLHYAERVRNYRVDTFRRNEIVQHLVKDAGFVKRGNIKNDDPIDPYRVAYELNL' A
#
# COMPACT_ATOMS: atom_id res chain seq x y z
N MET A 1 5.95 11.46 -9.46
CA MET A 1 6.95 10.63 -8.76
C MET A 1 6.98 9.18 -9.26
N ILE A 2 5.84 8.50 -9.45
CA ILE A 2 5.81 7.11 -9.98
C ILE A 2 6.50 6.98 -11.36
N SER A 3 6.32 7.95 -12.25
CA SER A 3 6.96 7.98 -13.58
C SER A 3 8.49 8.05 -13.53
N LEU A 4 9.08 8.67 -12.50
CA LEU A 4 10.53 8.77 -12.33
C LEU A 4 11.11 7.43 -11.86
N HIS A 5 10.50 6.83 -10.83
CA HIS A 5 10.90 5.53 -10.32
C HIS A 5 10.73 4.41 -11.38
N TYR A 6 9.74 4.52 -12.27
CA TYR A 6 9.60 3.62 -13.42
C TYR A 6 10.81 3.70 -14.37
N ALA A 7 11.33 4.90 -14.62
CA ALA A 7 12.55 5.10 -15.41
C ALA A 7 13.79 4.52 -14.72
N GLU A 8 13.80 4.52 -13.38
CA GLU A 8 14.82 3.89 -12.53
C GLU A 8 14.62 2.37 -12.36
N ARG A 9 13.71 1.76 -13.13
CA ARG A 9 13.37 0.32 -13.11
C ARG A 9 12.75 -0.18 -11.81
N VAL A 10 12.17 0.70 -11.00
CA VAL A 10 11.32 0.29 -9.87
C VAL A 10 9.92 -0.03 -10.40
N ARG A 11 9.57 -1.31 -10.34
CA ARG A 11 8.32 -1.86 -10.89
C ARG A 11 7.27 -2.17 -9.84
N ASN A 12 7.70 -2.40 -8.60
CA ASN A 12 6.82 -2.87 -7.53
C ASN A 12 6.74 -1.82 -6.43
N TYR A 13 5.54 -1.34 -6.14
CA TYR A 13 5.25 -0.41 -5.07
C TYR A 13 4.33 -1.09 -4.08
N ARG A 14 4.61 -0.89 -2.78
CA ARG A 14 3.79 -1.37 -1.70
C ARG A 14 3.40 -0.22 -0.79
N VAL A 15 2.12 -0.19 -0.42
CA VAL A 15 1.58 0.73 0.57
C VAL A 15 0.83 -0.08 1.62
N ASP A 16 1.07 0.22 2.89
CA ASP A 16 0.29 -0.31 3.98
C ASP A 16 -0.38 0.82 4.78
N THR A 17 -1.57 0.53 5.28
CA THR A 17 -2.37 1.49 6.05
C THR A 17 -3.16 0.78 7.13
N PHE A 18 -3.64 1.52 8.13
CA PHE A 18 -4.53 0.98 9.15
C PHE A 18 -5.82 0.44 8.54
N ARG A 19 -6.36 -0.62 9.15
CA ARG A 19 -7.65 -1.20 8.75
C ARG A 19 -8.80 -0.20 8.80
N ARG A 20 -8.71 0.80 9.68
CA ARG A 20 -9.73 1.85 9.86
C ARG A 20 -9.52 3.09 9.00
N ASN A 21 -8.39 3.23 8.30
CA ASN A 21 -8.13 4.40 7.46
C ASN A 21 -8.76 4.21 6.08
N GLU A 22 -10.09 4.32 6.04
CA GLU A 22 -10.89 4.11 4.82
C GLU A 22 -10.54 5.10 3.72
N ILE A 23 -10.17 6.34 4.08
CA ILE A 23 -9.77 7.39 3.14
C ILE A 23 -8.55 6.95 2.32
N VAL A 24 -7.48 6.52 3.00
CA VAL A 24 -6.27 6.04 2.31
C VAL A 24 -6.56 4.76 1.53
N GLN A 25 -7.37 3.84 2.08
CA GLN A 25 -7.74 2.62 1.38
C GLN A 25 -8.54 2.88 0.10
N HIS A 26 -9.35 3.93 0.05
CA HIS A 26 -10.05 4.34 -1.16
C HIS A 26 -9.07 4.94 -2.17
N LEU A 27 -8.23 5.89 -1.72
CA LEU A 27 -7.24 6.56 -2.58
C LEU A 27 -6.28 5.56 -3.27
N VAL A 28 -5.77 4.56 -2.55
CA VAL A 28 -4.83 3.58 -3.14
C VAL A 28 -5.52 2.66 -4.15
N LYS A 29 -6.79 2.31 -3.93
CA LYS A 29 -7.57 1.51 -4.89
C LYS A 29 -7.82 2.30 -6.17
N ASP A 30 -8.21 3.56 -6.04
CA ASP A 30 -8.44 4.44 -7.19
C ASP A 30 -7.16 4.70 -7.99
N ALA A 31 -6.00 4.69 -7.32
CA ALA A 31 -4.67 4.75 -7.95
C ALA A 31 -4.22 3.42 -8.59
N GLY A 32 -5.05 2.38 -8.60
CA GLY A 32 -4.77 1.09 -9.26
C GLY A 32 -4.02 0.07 -8.41
N PHE A 33 -3.81 0.33 -7.12
CA PHE A 33 -3.19 -0.67 -6.25
C PHE A 33 -4.18 -1.79 -5.90
N VAL A 34 -3.67 -3.02 -5.84
CA VAL A 34 -4.46 -4.22 -5.52
C VAL A 34 -4.18 -4.65 -4.08
N LYS A 35 -5.24 -4.91 -3.31
CA LYS A 35 -5.12 -5.45 -1.95
C LYS A 35 -4.45 -6.84 -2.00
N ARG A 36 -3.38 -7.04 -1.21
CA ARG A 36 -2.65 -8.31 -1.16
C ARG A 36 -2.83 -9.07 0.15
N GLY A 37 -3.13 -8.39 1.24
CA GLY A 37 -3.37 -9.06 2.51
C GLY A 37 -3.27 -8.11 3.70
N ASN A 38 -3.12 -8.71 4.87
CA ASN A 38 -2.87 -8.00 6.12
C ASN A 38 -1.47 -8.31 6.62
N ILE A 39 -0.80 -7.31 7.18
CA ILE A 39 0.52 -7.42 7.79
C ILE A 39 0.35 -7.22 9.29
N LYS A 40 1.15 -7.96 10.07
CA LYS A 40 1.32 -7.69 11.49
C LYS A 40 2.68 -7.00 11.69
N ASN A 41 2.69 -5.86 12.36
CA ASN A 41 3.91 -5.18 12.81
C ASN A 41 3.99 -5.19 14.34
N ASP A 42 5.04 -4.59 14.90
CA ASP A 42 5.30 -4.56 16.34
C ASP A 42 4.60 -3.40 17.06
N ASP A 43 3.56 -2.80 16.46
CA ASP A 43 2.75 -1.77 17.11
C ASP A 43 1.98 -2.40 18.29
N PRO A 44 2.18 -1.91 19.53
CA PRO A 44 1.57 -2.53 20.72
C PRO A 44 0.06 -2.25 20.84
N ILE A 45 -0.48 -1.30 20.08
CA ILE A 45 -1.87 -0.82 20.19
C ILE A 45 -2.74 -1.36 19.05
N ASP A 46 -2.30 -1.22 17.80
CA ASP A 46 -2.95 -1.85 16.64
C ASP A 46 -1.88 -2.41 15.70
N PRO A 47 -1.51 -3.69 15.82
CA PRO A 47 -0.43 -4.28 15.03
C PRO A 47 -0.81 -4.58 13.58
N TYR A 48 -2.08 -4.41 13.21
CA TYR A 48 -2.57 -4.90 11.92
C TYR A 48 -2.69 -3.79 10.88
N ARG A 49 -2.07 -4.02 9.72
CA ARG A 49 -2.12 -3.13 8.55
C ARG A 49 -2.71 -3.88 7.35
N VAL A 50 -3.39 -3.16 6.46
CA VAL A 50 -3.82 -3.67 5.16
C VAL A 50 -2.79 -3.29 4.12
N ALA A 51 -2.28 -4.27 3.38
CA ALA A 51 -1.26 -4.08 2.34
C ALA A 51 -1.87 -4.05 0.94
N TYR A 52 -1.36 -3.12 0.14
CA TYR A 52 -1.70 -2.91 -1.26
C TYR A 52 -0.43 -2.89 -2.10
N GLU A 53 -0.49 -3.46 -3.30
CA GLU A 53 0.64 -3.49 -4.24
C GLU A 53 0.23 -2.99 -5.62
N LEU A 54 1.13 -2.23 -6.24
CA LEU A 54 1.06 -1.81 -7.63
C LEU A 54 2.30 -2.34 -8.35
N ASN A 55 2.06 -3.17 -9.35
CA ASN A 55 3.10 -3.73 -10.22
C ASN A 55 2.95 -3.10 -11.60
N LEU A 56 3.97 -2.35 -12.05
CA LEU A 56 4.00 -1.57 -13.30
C LEU A 56 4.79 -2.26 -14.42
#